data_AF-A0A6J5WXT9-F1
#
_entry.id   AF-A0A6J5WXT9-F1
#
_cell.length_a   1.000
_cell.length_b   1.000
_cell.length_c   1.000
_cell.angle_alpha   90.00
_cell.angle_beta   90.00
_cell.angle_gamma   90.00
#
_symmetry.space_group_name_H-M   'P 1'
#
loop_
_entity.id
_entity.type
_entity.pdbx_description
1 polymer ?
#
loop_
_entity_poly.entity_id
_entity_poly.type
_entity_poly.pdbx_seq_one_letter_code
_entity_poly.pdbx_strand_id
1 'polypeptide(L)'
;MADLTGSPFVYSQEKNRFTAVSCGFLAGMVLTELFVVGGCRSVCDHKKSAFCDIGINCCQTTIPPYLTVMGASILYQGEGRKANCDDYAFLVDKDWFERSSSAEAVKSRSHVPV
;
A
#
# COMPACT_ATOMS: atom_id res chain seq x y z
N MET A 1 -7.72 -7.45 7.65
CA MET A 1 -6.75 -8.48 7.22
C MET A 1 -7.44 -9.39 6.22
N ALA A 2 -6.72 -9.83 5.19
CA ALA A 2 -7.19 -10.82 4.23
C ALA A 2 -6.31 -12.07 4.33
N ASP A 3 -6.92 -13.25 4.30
CA ASP A 3 -6.27 -14.52 4.61
C ASP A 3 -6.68 -15.61 3.61
N LEU A 4 -5.69 -16.15 2.90
CA LEU A 4 -5.81 -17.25 1.94
C LEU A 4 -5.24 -18.57 2.50
N THR A 5 -4.86 -18.61 3.78
CA THR A 5 -4.25 -19.78 4.42
C THR A 5 -5.20 -20.98 4.36
N GLY A 6 -4.65 -22.15 4.01
CA GLY A 6 -5.43 -23.37 3.80
C GLY A 6 -6.09 -23.48 2.42
N SER A 7 -6.03 -22.43 1.60
CA SER A 7 -6.37 -22.49 0.17
C SER A 7 -5.15 -22.87 -0.68
N PRO A 8 -5.34 -23.31 -1.94
CA PRO A 8 -4.23 -23.52 -2.88
C PRO A 8 -3.70 -22.22 -3.49
N PHE A 9 -4.14 -21.05 -3.03
CA PHE A 9 -3.85 -19.75 -3.64
C PHE A 9 -2.90 -18.89 -2.80
N VAL A 10 -2.13 -18.06 -3.49
CA VAL A 10 -1.25 -17.03 -2.92
C VAL A 10 -1.47 -15.72 -3.67
N TYR A 11 -1.13 -14.59 -3.04
CA TYR A 11 -1.10 -13.32 -3.75
C TYR A 11 -0.01 -13.33 -4.82
N SER A 12 -0.32 -12.78 -5.99
CA SER A 12 0.60 -12.76 -7.12
C SER A 12 1.72 -11.76 -6.88
N GLN A 13 2.95 -12.25 -6.71
CA GLN A 13 4.13 -11.37 -6.60
C GLN A 13 4.36 -10.55 -7.88
N GLU A 14 3.97 -11.07 -9.04
CA GLU A 14 4.14 -10.38 -10.31
C GLU A 14 3.12 -9.25 -10.49
N LYS A 15 1.87 -9.50 -10.08
CA LYS A 15 0.74 -8.59 -10.35
C LYS A 15 0.39 -7.68 -9.18
N ASN A 16 0.57 -8.13 -7.95
CA ASN A 16 0.19 -7.36 -6.78
C ASN A 16 1.34 -6.50 -6.25
N ARG A 17 0.99 -5.28 -5.84
CA ARG A 17 1.89 -4.35 -5.17
C ARG A 17 1.25 -3.87 -3.89
N PHE A 18 2.04 -3.82 -2.82
CA PHE A 18 1.65 -3.09 -1.65
C PHE A 18 1.82 -1.61 -1.92
N THR A 19 0.73 -0.87 -1.77
CA THR A 19 0.67 0.56 -2.05
C THR A 19 0.36 1.29 -0.76
N ALA A 20 1.13 2.33 -0.47
CA ALA A 20 0.83 3.23 0.62
C ALA A 20 0.71 4.65 0.07
N VAL A 21 -0.42 5.29 0.34
CA VAL A 21 -0.66 6.70 0.08
C VAL A 21 -0.35 7.41 1.37
N SER A 22 0.79 8.11 1.38
CA SER A 22 1.40 8.60 2.60
C SER A 22 2.20 9.87 2.39
N CYS A 23 2.20 10.72 3.42
CA CYS A 23 3.11 11.85 3.52
C CYS A 23 4.01 11.64 4.74
N GLY A 24 5.16 10.99 4.53
CA GLY A 24 6.20 10.88 5.55
C GLY A 24 6.00 9.78 6.60
N PHE A 25 4.95 8.94 6.51
CA PHE A 25 4.77 7.78 7.39
C PHE A 25 5.21 6.48 6.71
N LEU A 26 5.66 5.50 7.51
CA LEU A 26 6.01 4.16 7.02
C LEU A 26 4.80 3.24 7.16
N ALA A 27 4.28 2.77 6.03
CA ALA A 27 3.27 1.72 6.00
C ALA A 27 3.93 0.35 5.96
N GLY A 28 3.48 -0.56 6.82
CA GLY A 28 3.95 -1.94 6.91
C GLY A 28 2.95 -2.94 6.37
N MET A 29 3.46 -3.91 5.61
CA MET A 29 2.79 -5.18 5.35
C MET A 29 2.97 -6.07 6.58
N VAL A 30 1.87 -6.59 7.10
CA VAL A 30 1.87 -7.41 8.32
C VAL A 30 1.19 -8.75 8.07
N LEU A 31 1.83 -9.84 8.53
CA LEU A 31 1.20 -11.18 8.55
C LEU A 31 0.35 -11.36 9.81
N THR A 32 0.77 -10.75 10.90
CA THR A 32 0.07 -10.67 12.19
C THR A 32 0.34 -9.30 12.78
N GLU A 33 -0.38 -8.89 13.83
CA GLU A 33 -0.18 -7.57 14.45
C GLU A 33 1.27 -7.27 14.88
N LEU A 34 2.08 -8.32 15.08
CA LEU A 34 3.47 -8.21 15.55
C LEU A 34 4.51 -8.54 14.48
N PHE A 35 4.12 -9.04 13.30
CA PHE A 35 5.06 -9.53 12.29
C PHE A 35 4.99 -8.71 11.00
N VAL A 36 5.94 -7.80 10.86
CA VAL A 36 6.13 -6.96 9.67
C VAL A 36 7.04 -7.66 8.67
N VAL A 37 6.58 -7.80 7.43
CA VAL A 37 7.33 -8.47 6.35
C VAL A 37 7.87 -7.53 5.27
N GLY A 38 7.50 -6.26 5.35
CA GLY A 38 7.97 -5.23 4.46
C GLY A 38 7.11 -3.99 4.56
N GLY A 39 7.36 -3.01 3.72
CA GLY A 39 6.65 -1.75 3.76
C GLY A 39 7.29 -0.71 2.85
N CYS A 40 6.66 0.45 2.77
CA CYS A 40 7.22 1.58 2.05
C CYS A 40 6.79 2.91 2.70
N ARG A 41 7.57 3.96 2.41
CA ARG A 41 7.32 5.34 2.84
C ARG A 41 7.50 6.26 1.64
N SER A 42 6.68 7.30 1.54
CA SER A 42 6.86 8.39 0.58
C SER A 42 7.21 9.71 1.25
N VAL A 43 7.84 10.59 0.48
CA VAL A 43 8.04 12.01 0.81
C VAL A 43 6.84 12.83 0.34
N CYS A 44 6.72 14.07 0.81
CA CYS A 44 5.56 14.90 0.52
C CYS A 44 5.86 15.98 -0.53
N ASP A 45 4.93 16.20 -1.45
CA ASP A 45 4.89 17.35 -2.36
C ASP A 45 3.45 17.87 -2.47
N HIS A 46 3.25 19.17 -2.72
CA HIS A 46 1.93 19.77 -2.90
C HIS A 46 1.26 19.42 -4.23
N LYS A 47 1.99 18.78 -5.15
CA LYS A 47 1.44 18.29 -6.42
C LYS A 47 0.74 16.95 -6.23
N LYS A 48 -0.33 16.71 -6.98
CA LYS A 48 -0.97 15.38 -7.04
C LYS A 48 0.05 14.37 -7.55
N SER A 49 0.12 13.21 -6.90
CA SER A 49 0.95 12.12 -7.41
C SER A 49 0.19 11.38 -8.49
N ALA A 50 0.74 11.40 -9.71
CA ALA A 50 0.24 10.58 -10.80
C ALA A 50 0.74 9.13 -10.70
N PHE A 51 1.88 8.89 -10.04
CA PHE A 51 2.57 7.60 -10.02
C PHE A 51 3.21 7.33 -8.66
N CYS A 52 2.85 6.20 -8.05
CA CYS A 52 3.36 5.80 -6.74
C CYS A 52 4.73 5.10 -6.80
N ASP A 53 5.33 4.96 -7.98
CA ASP A 53 6.66 4.33 -8.12
C ASP A 53 7.81 5.26 -7.73
N ILE A 54 7.56 6.58 -7.72
CA ILE A 54 8.59 7.61 -7.50
C ILE A 54 8.72 7.93 -5.99
N GLY A 55 7.78 7.47 -5.16
CA GLY A 55 7.84 7.69 -3.72
C GLY A 55 7.46 9.11 -3.28
N ILE A 56 6.68 9.84 -4.09
CA ILE A 56 6.15 11.18 -3.76
C ILE A 56 4.64 11.06 -3.53
N ASN A 57 4.17 11.44 -2.34
CA ASN A 57 2.80 11.31 -1.79
C ASN A 57 2.22 9.89 -1.75
N CYS A 58 2.81 8.94 -2.46
CA CYS A 58 2.56 7.53 -2.33
C CYS A 58 3.77 6.71 -2.76
N CYS A 59 3.80 5.44 -2.35
CA CYS A 59 4.84 4.47 -2.69
C CYS A 59 4.21 3.11 -3.04
N GLN A 60 4.86 2.37 -3.95
CA GLN A 60 4.59 0.95 -4.19
C GLN A 60 5.81 0.10 -3.89
N THR A 61 5.58 -1.11 -3.39
CA THR A 61 6.62 -2.12 -3.21
C THR A 61 6.12 -3.51 -3.57
N THR A 62 7.05 -4.40 -3.90
CA THR A 62 6.75 -5.81 -4.15
C THR A 62 6.38 -6.52 -2.85
N ILE A 63 5.65 -7.61 -2.98
CA ILE A 63 5.31 -8.47 -1.85
C ILE A 63 6.30 -9.63 -1.70
N PRO A 64 6.47 -10.16 -0.47
CA PRO A 64 7.22 -11.39 -0.25
C PRO A 64 6.65 -12.56 -1.08
N PRO A 65 7.49 -13.53 -1.47
CA PRO A 65 7.02 -14.72 -2.16
C PRO A 65 6.09 -15.55 -1.26
N TYR A 66 5.13 -16.22 -1.87
CA TYR A 66 4.16 -17.11 -1.19
C TYR A 66 3.32 -16.45 -0.10
N LEU A 67 3.06 -15.14 -0.23
CA LEU A 67 2.22 -14.41 0.71
C LEU A 67 0.78 -14.95 0.65
N THR A 68 0.29 -15.49 1.78
CA THR A 68 -1.10 -15.95 1.94
C THR A 68 -1.93 -15.05 2.85
N VAL A 69 -1.29 -14.36 3.80
CA VAL A 69 -1.93 -13.43 4.73
C VAL A 69 -1.44 -12.03 4.43
N MET A 70 -2.36 -11.07 4.41
CA MET A 70 -2.00 -9.68 4.23
C MET A 70 -2.84 -8.74 5.10
N GLY A 71 -2.14 -7.97 5.92
CA GLY A 71 -2.64 -6.79 6.61
C GLY A 71 -1.77 -5.57 6.33
N ALA A 72 -2.30 -4.39 6.61
CA ALA A 72 -1.58 -3.13 6.52
C ALA A 72 -1.59 -2.44 7.88
N SER A 73 -0.47 -1.86 8.28
CA SER A 73 -0.35 -1.07 9.51
C SER A 73 0.51 0.18 9.30
N ILE A 74 0.34 1.17 10.16
CA ILE A 74 1.20 2.35 10.20
C ILE A 74 2.28 2.09 11.25
N LEU A 75 3.54 1.96 10.83
CA LEU A 75 4.66 1.60 11.70
C LEU A 75 5.34 2.82 12.31
N TYR A 76 5.35 3.94 11.57
CA TYR A 76 5.96 5.19 12.01
C TYR A 76 5.20 6.36 11.42
N GLN A 77 4.82 7.34 12.24
CA GLN A 77 4.24 8.61 11.81
C GLN A 77 5.34 9.68 11.86
N GLY A 78 5.62 10.33 10.72
CA GLY A 78 6.63 11.40 10.66
C GLY A 78 6.25 12.63 11.47
N GLU A 79 7.26 13.35 11.96
CA GLU A 79 7.09 14.68 12.57
C GLU A 79 6.67 15.71 11.50
N GLY A 80 5.72 16.60 11.82
CA GLY A 80 5.25 17.66 10.89
C GLY A 80 3.95 17.36 10.14
N ARG A 81 3.11 16.47 10.65
CA ARG A 81 1.83 16.07 10.06
C ARG A 81 0.96 17.28 9.68
N LYS A 82 0.62 17.43 8.39
CA LYS A 82 -0.57 18.19 8.01
C LYS A 82 -1.80 17.33 8.32
N ALA A 83 -2.76 17.87 9.07
CA ALA A 83 -3.96 17.16 9.51
C ALA A 83 -4.85 16.59 8.39
N ASN A 84 -4.59 16.94 7.12
CA ASN A 84 -5.40 16.56 5.96
C ASN A 84 -4.76 15.51 5.05
N CYS A 85 -3.71 14.81 5.51
CA CYS A 85 -3.17 13.67 4.75
C CYS A 85 -4.05 12.45 5.01
N ASP A 86 -4.78 12.03 3.98
CA ASP A 86 -5.54 10.78 3.98
C ASP A 86 -4.57 9.61 3.85
N ASP A 87 -4.10 9.15 4.99
CA ASP A 87 -3.08 8.13 5.13
C ASP A 87 -3.71 6.74 5.05
N TYR A 88 -3.43 5.96 4.00
CA TYR A 88 -3.93 4.58 3.87
C TYR A 88 -2.97 3.70 3.09
N ALA A 89 -3.08 2.39 3.32
CA ALA A 89 -2.27 1.39 2.64
C ALA A 89 -3.07 0.11 2.36
N PHE A 90 -2.76 -0.53 1.24
CA PHE A 90 -3.52 -1.65 0.72
C PHE A 90 -2.71 -2.45 -0.30
N LEU A 91 -3.15 -3.68 -0.58
CA LEU A 91 -2.64 -4.49 -1.66
C LEU A 91 -3.51 -4.28 -2.90
N VAL A 92 -2.92 -4.13 -4.08
CA VAL A 92 -3.66 -3.94 -5.34
C VAL A 92 -2.94 -4.54 -6.54
N ASP A 93 -3.69 -4.94 -7.56
CA ASP A 93 -3.17 -5.21 -8.90
C ASP A 93 -2.53 -3.96 -9.53
N LYS A 94 -1.27 -4.09 -9.94
CA LYS A 94 -0.46 -2.98 -10.43
C LYS A 94 -1.00 -2.39 -11.74
N ASP A 95 -1.43 -3.24 -12.67
CA ASP A 95 -1.87 -2.83 -14.00
C ASP A 95 -3.24 -2.12 -13.91
N TRP A 96 -4.07 -2.51 -12.95
CA TRP A 96 -5.31 -1.81 -12.61
C TRP A 96 -5.04 -0.47 -11.92
N PHE A 97 -4.11 -0.44 -10.96
CA PHE A 97 -3.78 0.79 -10.24
C PHE A 97 -3.21 1.86 -11.17
N GLU A 98 -2.26 1.51 -12.04
CA GLU A 98 -1.69 2.39 -13.06
C GLU A 98 -2.77 3.00 -13.98
N ARG A 99 -3.79 2.23 -14.35
CA ARG A 99 -4.92 2.71 -15.17
C ARG A 99 -5.91 3.59 -14.40
N SER A 100 -6.03 3.42 -13.09
CA SER A 100 -6.97 4.17 -12.24
C SER A 100 -6.63 5.67 -12.10
N SER A 101 -5.49 6.10 -12.68
CA SER A 101 -5.11 7.49 -12.93
C SER A 101 -4.78 8.33 -11.68
N SER A 102 -4.97 7.85 -10.45
CA SER A 102 -4.44 8.49 -9.23
C SER A 102 -4.70 7.66 -7.95
N ALA A 103 -3.86 7.87 -6.93
CA ALA A 103 -4.07 7.37 -5.57
C ALA A 103 -5.42 7.84 -4.99
N GLU A 104 -5.79 9.11 -5.24
CA GLU A 104 -7.01 9.74 -4.75
C GLU A 104 -8.29 9.08 -5.28
N ALA A 105 -8.28 8.60 -6.53
CA ALA A 105 -9.42 7.89 -7.10
C ALA A 105 -9.72 6.59 -6.33
N VAL A 106 -8.67 5.92 -5.82
CA VAL A 106 -8.79 4.68 -5.06
C VAL A 106 -9.35 4.93 -3.66
N LYS A 107 -9.15 6.12 -3.06
CA LYS A 107 -9.68 6.46 -1.73
C LYS A 107 -11.20 6.26 -1.61
N SER A 108 -11.93 6.56 -2.68
CA SER A 108 -13.40 6.45 -2.71
C SER A 108 -13.92 5.03 -3.00
N ARG A 109 -13.02 4.07 -3.24
CA ARG A 109 -13.36 2.68 -3.56
C ARG A 109 -13.50 1.87 -2.28
N SER A 110 -14.56 1.09 -2.18
CA SER A 110 -14.74 0.12 -1.10
C SER A 110 -13.87 -1.13 -1.27
N HIS A 111 -13.52 -1.47 -2.51
CA HIS A 111 -12.73 -2.65 -2.87
C HIS A 111 -11.80 -2.34 -4.03
N VAL A 112 -10.67 -3.03 -4.06
CA VAL A 112 -9.68 -2.98 -5.14
C VAL A 112 -9.36 -4.40 -5.59
N PRO A 113 -9.00 -4.61 -6.87
CA PRO A 113 -8.59 -5.92 -7.33
C PRO A 113 -7.22 -6.30 -6.77
N VAL A 114 -7.08 -7.57 -6.42
CA VAL A 114 -5.83 -8.27 -6.07
C VAL A 114 -5.79 -9.57 -6.85
#